data_AF-A0A917N498-F1
#
_entry.id   AF-A0A917N498-F1
#
_cell.length_a   1.000
_cell.length_b   1.000
_cell.length_c   1.000
_cell.angle_alpha   90.00
_cell.angle_beta   90.00
_cell.angle_gamma   90.00
#
_symmetry.space_group_name_H-M   'P 1'
#
loop_
_entity.id
_entity.type
_entity.pdbx_description
1 polymer ?
#
loop_
_entity_poly.entity_id
_entity_poly.type
_entity_poly.pdbx_seq_one_letter_code
_entity_poly.pdbx_strand_id
1 'polypeptide(L)'
;MQVVFHIDDVERWGRVRANVQNLLKETPTIQIVITANSDAVKGYLLEDNQAFIADTPIAFHACRNALRGQAIAEEQLPQQVTVVPAGVLDLVELQTKGYSYIKV
;
A
#
# COMPACT_ATOMS: atom_id res chain seq x y z
N MET A 1 -7.84 14.99 -5.81
CA MET A 1 -6.62 15.02 -4.98
C MET A 1 -6.05 13.62 -4.90
N GLN A 2 -4.74 13.46 -4.77
CA GLN A 2 -4.07 12.17 -4.85
C GLN A 2 -2.94 12.09 -3.82
N VAL A 3 -2.81 10.93 -3.18
CA VAL A 3 -1.85 10.69 -2.10
C VAL A 3 -1.31 9.27 -2.15
N VAL A 4 -0.02 9.13 -1.89
CA VAL A 4 0.62 7.83 -1.66
C VAL A 4 1.06 7.72 -0.21
N PHE A 5 0.60 6.66 0.46
CA PHE A 5 1.09 6.27 1.77
C PHE A 5 2.21 5.25 1.60
N HIS A 6 3.36 5.54 2.22
CA HIS A 6 4.50 4.63 2.26
C HIS A 6 4.57 3.96 3.62
N ILE A 7 4.51 2.62 3.62
CA ILE A 7 4.82 1.77 4.77
C ILE A 7 6.00 0.85 4.46
N ASP A 8 6.89 0.69 5.44
CA ASP A 8 8.09 -0.16 5.38
C ASP A 8 8.26 -1.04 6.62
N ASP A 9 7.22 -1.10 7.46
CA ASP A 9 7.13 -1.94 8.65
C ASP A 9 5.75 -2.59 8.70
N VAL A 10 5.69 -3.89 9.01
CA VAL A 10 4.42 -4.62 9.13
C VAL A 10 3.53 -4.08 10.26
N GLU A 11 4.10 -3.49 11.30
CA GLU A 11 3.35 -2.93 12.43
C GLU A 11 2.56 -1.66 12.03
N ARG A 12 2.90 -1.02 10.91
CA ARG A 12 2.25 0.22 10.44
C ARG A 12 0.89 -0.02 9.78
N TRP A 13 0.51 -1.27 9.51
CA TRP A 13 -0.75 -1.60 8.83
C TRP A 13 -2.01 -1.12 9.57
N GLY A 14 -2.02 -1.20 10.90
CA GLY A 14 -3.13 -0.66 11.70
C GLY A 14 -3.26 0.85 11.54
N ARG A 15 -2.14 1.57 11.58
CA ARG A 15 -2.10 3.04 11.45
C ARG A 15 -2.48 3.50 10.04
N VAL A 16 -1.93 2.89 8.99
CA VAL A 16 -2.25 3.30 7.61
C VAL A 16 -3.72 3.07 7.30
N ARG A 17 -4.31 1.98 7.80
CA ARG A 17 -5.74 1.69 7.66
C ARG A 17 -6.60 2.79 8.30
N ALA A 18 -6.31 3.15 9.54
CA ALA A 18 -7.02 4.21 10.24
C ALA A 18 -6.89 5.56 9.51
N ASN A 19 -5.69 5.88 9.02
CA ASN A 19 -5.46 7.11 8.25
C ASN A 19 -6.23 7.14 6.93
N VAL A 20 -6.23 6.03 6.17
CA VAL A 20 -7.00 5.92 4.91
C VAL A 20 -8.49 6.05 5.19
N GLN A 21 -9.01 5.35 6.20
CA GLN A 21 -10.43 5.41 6.54
C GLN A 21 -10.87 6.83 6.93
N ASN A 22 -10.06 7.54 7.71
CA ASN A 22 -10.34 8.94 8.07
C ASN A 22 -10.28 9.84 6.84
N LEU A 23 -9.30 9.65 5.95
CA LEU A 23 -9.16 10.47 4.75
C LEU A 23 -10.30 10.25 3.74
N LEU A 24 -10.75 9.02 3.57
CA LEU A 24 -11.91 8.70 2.72
C LEU A 24 -13.23 9.27 3.28
N LYS A 25 -13.37 9.40 4.60
CA LYS A 25 -14.54 10.06 5.22
C LYS A 25 -14.59 11.55 4.89
N GLU A 26 -13.46 12.24 5.00
CA GLU A 26 -13.37 13.69 4.76
C GLU A 26 -13.33 14.03 3.27
N THR A 27 -12.76 13.17 2.43
CA THR A 27 -12.67 13.38 0.98
C THR A 27 -12.89 12.07 0.23
N PRO A 28 -14.15 11.63 0.02
CA PRO A 28 -14.46 10.34 -0.60
C PRO A 28 -13.93 10.16 -2.04
N THR A 29 -13.62 11.26 -2.73
CA THR A 29 -13.13 11.27 -4.12
C THR A 29 -11.60 11.30 -4.23
N ILE A 30 -10.87 11.28 -3.11
CA ILE A 30 -9.40 11.27 -3.13
C ILE A 30 -8.88 9.94 -3.66
N GLN A 31 -7.88 10.00 -4.54
CA GLN A 31 -7.19 8.82 -5.03
C GLN A 31 -6.07 8.45 -4.04
N ILE A 32 -6.08 7.21 -3.56
CA ILE A 32 -5.12 6.74 -2.57
C ILE A 32 -4.38 5.53 -3.14
N VAL A 33 -3.06 5.56 -2.99
CA VAL A 33 -2.18 4.39 -3.18
C VAL A 33 -1.51 4.09 -1.85
N ILE A 34 -1.47 2.82 -1.45
CA ILE A 34 -0.56 2.34 -0.40
C ILE A 34 0.58 1.59 -1.06
N THR A 35 1.81 2.09 -0.93
CA THR A 35 3.03 1.40 -1.38
C THR A 35 3.72 0.76 -0.18
N ALA A 36 3.77 -0.58 -0.16
CA ALA A 36 4.43 -1.37 0.87
C ALA A 36 5.83 -1.84 0.43
N ASN A 37 6.82 -1.56 1.28
CA ASN A 37 8.23 -1.92 1.13
C ASN A 37 8.69 -2.82 2.30
N SER A 38 9.93 -3.31 2.22
CA SER A 38 10.60 -4.04 3.31
C SER A 38 9.75 -5.21 3.84
N ASP A 39 9.56 -5.36 5.14
CA ASP A 39 8.72 -6.41 5.71
C ASP A 39 7.22 -6.06 5.72
N ALA A 40 6.84 -4.81 5.42
CA ALA A 40 5.43 -4.41 5.32
C ALA A 40 4.64 -5.21 4.28
N VAL A 41 5.30 -5.76 3.26
CA VAL A 41 4.64 -6.63 2.26
C VAL A 41 4.05 -7.91 2.87
N LYS A 42 4.53 -8.35 4.04
CA LYS A 42 3.92 -9.46 4.80
C LYS A 42 2.49 -9.14 5.21
N GLY A 43 2.18 -7.85 5.42
CA GLY A 43 0.87 -7.43 5.85
C GLY A 43 -0.24 -7.72 4.84
N TYR A 44 0.06 -7.88 3.55
CA TYR A 44 -0.92 -8.31 2.56
C TYR A 44 -1.49 -9.70 2.83
N LEU A 45 -0.79 -10.53 3.60
CA LEU A 45 -1.20 -11.89 3.94
C LEU A 45 -1.99 -11.97 5.27
N LEU A 46 -2.01 -10.90 6.07
CA LEU A 46 -2.70 -10.87 7.36
C LEU A 46 -4.22 -10.75 7.14
N GLU A 47 -5.00 -11.60 7.83
CA GLU A 47 -6.45 -11.69 7.69
C GLU A 47 -7.15 -10.33 7.83
N ASP A 48 -6.80 -9.58 8.88
CA ASP A 48 -7.38 -8.24 9.11
C ASP A 48 -7.13 -7.27 7.96
N ASN A 49 -5.98 -7.38 7.28
CA ASN A 49 -5.65 -6.52 6.14
C ASN A 49 -6.34 -6.97 4.87
N GLN A 50 -6.56 -8.27 4.67
CA GLN A 50 -7.27 -8.79 3.49
C GLN A 50 -8.71 -8.26 3.40
N ALA A 51 -9.42 -8.20 4.52
CA ALA A 51 -10.75 -7.58 4.57
C ALA A 51 -10.71 -6.11 4.13
N PHE A 52 -9.76 -5.33 4.66
CA PHE A 52 -9.57 -3.94 4.27
C PHE A 52 -9.22 -3.78 2.78
N ILE A 53 -8.41 -4.67 2.22
CA ILE A 53 -8.04 -4.65 0.80
C ILE A 53 -9.25 -4.97 -0.09
N ALA A 54 -10.09 -5.92 0.31
CA ALA A 54 -11.29 -6.29 -0.43
C ALA A 54 -12.38 -5.20 -0.40
N ASP A 55 -12.50 -4.50 0.73
CA ASP A 55 -13.63 -3.60 1.00
C ASP A 55 -13.36 -2.13 0.63
N THR A 56 -12.15 -1.78 0.18
CA THR A 56 -11.79 -0.39 -0.12
C THR A 56 -11.54 -0.15 -1.60
N PRO A 57 -11.92 1.04 -2.12
CA PRO A 57 -11.75 1.38 -3.53
C PRO A 57 -10.35 1.92 -3.85
N ILE A 58 -9.34 1.66 -3.02
CA ILE A 58 -8.01 2.24 -3.14
C ILE A 58 -7.02 1.29 -3.81
N ALA A 59 -5.88 1.81 -4.26
CA ALA A 59 -4.84 1.00 -4.89
C ALA A 59 -3.80 0.53 -3.87
N PHE A 60 -3.32 -0.70 -4.06
CA PHE A 60 -2.30 -1.32 -3.22
C PHE A 60 -1.12 -1.77 -4.06
N HIS A 61 0.08 -1.28 -3.76
CA HIS A 61 1.31 -1.59 -4.47
C HIS A 61 2.28 -2.37 -3.57
N ALA A 62 2.66 -3.58 -4.01
CA ALA A 62 3.68 -4.39 -3.35
C ALA A 62 5.02 -4.30 -4.09
N CYS A 63 6.08 -3.98 -3.36
CA CYS A 63 7.44 -3.96 -3.92
C CYS A 63 7.95 -5.38 -4.23
N ARG A 64 8.23 -5.70 -5.49
CA ARG A 64 8.75 -7.01 -5.91
C ARG A 64 10.05 -7.41 -5.21
N ASN A 65 10.97 -6.46 -5.02
CA ASN A 65 12.22 -6.74 -4.29
C ASN A 65 11.98 -7.10 -2.83
N ALA A 66 11.00 -6.46 -2.20
CA ALA A 66 10.60 -6.76 -0.83
C ALA A 66 9.92 -8.14 -0.74
N LEU A 67 9.00 -8.46 -1.67
CA LEU A 67 8.38 -9.79 -1.75
C LEU A 67 9.45 -10.90 -1.84
N ARG A 68 10.43 -10.74 -2.74
CA ARG A 68 11.58 -11.66 -2.84
C ARG A 68 12.37 -11.75 -1.55
N GLY A 69 12.68 -10.61 -0.92
CA GLY A 69 13.41 -10.55 0.35
C GLY A 69 12.67 -11.19 1.53
N GLN A 70 11.33 -11.23 1.48
CA GLN A 70 10.48 -11.88 2.48
C GLN A 70 10.03 -13.30 2.07
N ALA A 71 10.54 -13.83 0.95
CA ALA A 71 10.16 -15.13 0.39
C ALA A 71 8.64 -15.30 0.16
N ILE A 72 7.98 -14.24 -0.33
CA ILE A 72 6.55 -14.25 -0.68
C ILE A 72 6.43 -14.32 -2.20
N ALA A 73 5.69 -15.31 -2.70
CA ALA A 73 5.35 -15.44 -4.11
C ALA A 73 4.21 -14.48 -4.49
N GLU A 74 4.23 -13.94 -5.72
CA GLU A 74 3.24 -12.94 -6.16
C GLU A 74 1.81 -13.51 -6.16
N GLU A 75 1.67 -14.83 -6.36
CA GLU A 75 0.41 -15.57 -6.37
C GLU A 75 -0.24 -15.70 -4.99
N GLN A 76 0.52 -15.44 -3.91
CA GLN A 76 -0.01 -15.42 -2.55
C GLN A 76 -0.72 -14.11 -2.22
N LEU A 77 -0.54 -13.06 -3.03
CA LEU A 77 -1.12 -11.75 -2.78
C LEU A 77 -2.61 -11.73 -3.17
N PRO A 78 -3.43 -10.89 -2.49
CA PRO A 78 -4.78 -10.61 -2.96
C PRO A 78 -4.77 -10.06 -4.38
N GLN A 79 -5.79 -10.40 -5.18
CA GLN A 79 -5.88 -10.01 -6.60
C GLN A 79 -5.88 -8.49 -6.81
N GLN A 80 -6.30 -7.71 -5.81
CA GLN A 80 -6.33 -6.26 -5.82
C GLN A 80 -4.93 -5.62 -5.66
N VAL A 81 -3.92 -6.40 -5.27
CA VAL A 81 -2.56 -5.90 -5.04
C VAL A 81 -1.77 -5.92 -6.35
N THR A 82 -1.28 -4.76 -6.75
CA THR A 82 -0.40 -4.62 -7.92
C THR A 82 1.06 -4.78 -7.50
N VAL A 83 1.79 -5.68 -8.15
CA VAL A 83 3.24 -5.84 -7.90
C VAL A 83 4.05 -4.88 -8.76
N VAL A 84 4.75 -3.95 -8.11
CA VAL A 84 5.62 -2.96 -8.77
C VAL A 84 7.08 -3.41 -8.75
N PRO A 85 7.92 -3.02 -9.75
CA PRO A 85 9.32 -3.44 -9.82
C PRO A 85 10.14 -3.11 -8.58
N ALA A 86 9.98 -1.90 -8.04
CA ALA A 86 10.60 -1.45 -6.80
C ALA A 86 9.73 -0.36 -6.18
N GLY A 87 9.42 -0.45 -4.88
CA GLY A 87 8.55 0.55 -4.27
C GLY A 87 9.19 1.93 -4.14
N VAL A 88 10.53 2.05 -4.08
CA VAL A 88 11.18 3.37 -4.18
C VAL A 88 10.96 4.02 -5.55
N LEU A 89 11.00 3.25 -6.64
CA LEU A 89 10.72 3.75 -7.98
C LEU A 89 9.24 4.15 -8.11
N ASP A 90 8.33 3.31 -7.62
CA ASP A 90 6.90 3.58 -7.58
C ASP A 90 6.58 4.89 -6.83
N LEU A 91 7.19 5.10 -5.66
CA LEU A 91 7.05 6.34 -4.90
C LEU A 91 7.55 7.58 -5.65
N VAL A 92 8.67 7.46 -6.38
CA VAL A 92 9.22 8.55 -7.21
C VAL A 92 8.27 8.86 -8.37
N GLU A 93 7.77 7.84 -9.06
CA GLU A 93 6.83 8.00 -10.18
C GLU A 93 5.50 8.60 -9.73
N LEU A 94 4.93 8.14 -8.61
CA LEU A 94 3.69 8.66 -8.05
C LEU A 94 3.85 10.13 -7.63
N GLN A 95 4.92 10.47 -6.92
CA GLN A 95 5.19 11.87 -6.57
C GLN A 95 5.37 12.75 -7.82
N THR A 96 6.04 12.24 -8.85
CA THR A 96 6.20 12.95 -10.13
C THR A 96 4.86 13.17 -10.84
N LYS A 97 3.91 12.22 -10.70
CA LYS A 97 2.52 12.36 -11.18
C LYS A 97 1.69 13.31 -10.32
N GLY A 98 2.26 13.88 -9.25
CA GLY A 98 1.63 14.87 -8.38
C GLY A 98 0.92 14.26 -7.15
N TYR A 99 1.26 13.03 -6.76
CA TYR A 99 0.78 12.45 -5.51
C TYR A 99 1.48 13.11 -4.33
N SER A 100 0.71 13.57 -3.34
CA SER A 100 1.26 13.93 -2.04
C SER A 100 1.85 12.69 -1.38
N TYR A 101 3.00 12.84 -0.72
CA TYR A 101 3.69 11.74 -0.03
C TYR A 101 3.42 11.77 1.47
N ILE A 102 3.01 10.63 2.04
CA ILE A 102 2.88 10.45 3.48
C ILE A 102 3.62 9.20 3.92
N LYS A 103 4.57 9.36 4.85
CA LYS A 103 5.19 8.25 5.58
C LYS A 103 4.37 7.97 6.84
N VAL A 104 3.92 6.73 6.99
CA VAL A 104 3.17 6.24 8.16
C VAL A 104 4.10 5.50 9.08
#